data_AF-A0A3A4ZJ93-F1
#
_entry.id   AF-A0A3A4ZJ93-F1
#
_cell.length_a   1.000
_cell.length_b   1.000
_cell.length_c   1.000
_cell.angle_alpha   90.00
_cell.angle_beta   90.00
_cell.angle_gamma   90.00
#
_symmetry.space_group_name_H-M   'P 1'
#
loop_
_entity.id
_entity.type
_entity.pdbx_description
1 polymer ?
#
loop_
_entity_poly.entity_id
_entity_poly.type
_entity_poly.pdbx_seq_one_letter_code
_entity_poly.pdbx_strand_id
1 'polypeptide(L)' 'MAAIDYCTETHVVYVAASPPSGWCQSLASATGKKIVYLPIGAFSPVTLKKLRQFHVLEGHHVRRYASRYL' A
#
# COMPACT_ATOMS: atom_id res chain seq x y z
N MET A 1 1.88 1.40 9.47
CA MET A 1 3.10 1.81 8.76
C MET A 1 3.92 0.65 8.20
N ALA A 2 3.38 -0.58 8.22
CA ALA A 2 4.06 -1.76 7.71
C ALA A 2 4.63 -1.61 6.29
N ALA A 3 3.96 -0.86 5.40
CA ALA A 3 4.47 -0.60 4.05
C ALA A 3 5.77 0.22 4.01
N ILE A 4 6.05 1.06 5.01
CA ILE A 4 7.32 1.79 5.13
C ILE A 4 8.32 0.91 5.88
N ASP A 5 7.89 0.22 6.93
CA ASP A 5 8.79 -0.54 7.81
C ASP A 5 9.33 -1.83 7.15
N TYR A 6 8.51 -2.54 6.38
CA TYR A 6 8.85 -3.86 5.80
C TYR A 6 9.18 -3.82 4.31
N CYS A 7 9.07 -2.67 3.64
CA CYS A 7 9.38 -2.60 2.23
C CYS A 7 10.89 -2.71 2.02
N THR A 8 11.32 -3.61 1.14
CA THR A 8 12.73 -3.70 0.72
C THR A 8 13.09 -2.62 -0.29
N GLU A 9 12.08 -2.10 -1.00
CA GLU A 9 12.27 -1.09 -2.02
C GLU A 9 12.33 0.34 -1.47
N THR A 10 12.96 1.19 -2.26
CA THR A 10 13.12 2.63 -1.98
C THR A 10 11.84 3.42 -2.21
N HIS A 11 10.93 2.92 -3.05
CA HIS A 11 9.71 3.61 -3.43
C HIS A 11 8.48 2.91 -2.85
N VAL A 12 7.67 3.64 -2.10
CA VAL A 12 6.42 3.15 -1.51
C VAL A 12 5.26 3.94 -2.09
N VAL A 13 4.32 3.25 -2.74
CA VAL A 13 3.13 3.91 -3.29
C VAL A 13 2.06 4.03 -2.21
N TYR A 14 1.58 5.24 -1.98
CA TYR A 14 0.47 5.53 -1.07
C TYR A 14 -0.78 5.83 -1.89
N VAL A 15 -1.72 4.89 -1.91
CA VAL A 15 -3.00 5.01 -2.63
C VAL A 15 -4.10 5.32 -1.64
N ALA A 16 -4.62 6.56 -1.67
CA ALA A 16 -5.69 7.00 -0.78
C ALA A 16 -6.49 8.16 -1.39
N ALA A 17 -7.62 8.52 -0.78
CA ALA A 17 -8.42 9.68 -1.17
C ALA A 17 -7.75 11.01 -0.78
N SER A 18 -6.96 10.99 0.29
CA SER A 18 -6.25 12.15 0.84
C SER A 18 -4.73 11.93 0.79
N PRO A 19 -3.92 13.00 0.71
CA PRO A 19 -2.47 12.89 0.72
C PRO A 19 -1.95 12.31 2.05
N PRO A 20 -0.74 11.70 2.05
CA PRO A 20 -0.14 11.17 3.26
C PRO A 20 0.18 12.32 4.23
N SER A 21 -0.10 12.10 5.51
CA SER A 21 0.20 13.07 6.57
C SER A 21 1.71 13.36 6.65
N GLY A 22 2.07 14.54 7.16
CA GLY A 22 3.47 14.95 7.30
C GLY A 22 4.32 13.95 8.10
N TRP A 23 3.73 13.33 9.11
CA TRP A 23 4.40 12.28 9.91
C TRP A 23 4.78 11.05 9.08
N CYS A 24 3.93 10.61 8.15
CA CYS A 24 4.26 9.51 7.23
C CYS A 24 5.44 9.88 6.30
N GLN A 25 5.48 11.12 5.84
CA GLN A 25 6.59 11.61 5.00
C GLN A 25 7.90 11.68 5.79
N SER A 26 7.84 12.14 7.05
CA SER A 26 8.99 12.15 7.95
C SER A 26 9.52 10.74 8.22
N LEU A 27 8.64 9.75 8.48
CA LEU A 27 9.07 8.37 8.70
C LEU A 27 9.69 7.76 7.45
N ALA A 28 9.10 7.99 6.28
CA ALA A 28 9.67 7.50 5.02
C ALA A 28 11.06 8.11 4.77
N SER A 29 11.21 9.42 4.98
CA SER A 29 12.52 10.08 4.86
C SER A 29 13.56 9.49 5.83
N ALA A 30 13.17 9.26 7.09
CA ALA A 30 14.04 8.66 8.11
C ALA A 30 14.47 7.22 7.78
N THR A 31 13.65 6.48 7.04
CA THR A 31 13.94 5.11 6.59
C THR A 31 14.56 5.04 5.19
N GLY A 32 14.91 6.19 4.60
CA GLY A 32 15.49 6.27 3.25
C GLY A 32 14.50 5.92 2.13
N LYS A 33 13.20 6.00 2.41
CA LYS A 33 12.11 5.67 1.49
C LYS A 33 11.43 6.92 0.94
N LYS A 34 10.93 6.82 -0.28
CA LYS A 34 10.17 7.86 -0.98
C LYS A 34 8.72 7.43 -1.14
N ILE A 35 7.80 8.22 -0.60
CA ILE A 35 6.36 8.00 -0.78
C ILE A 35 5.92 8.63 -2.10
N VAL A 36 5.28 7.83 -2.95
CA VAL A 36 4.61 8.30 -4.16
C VAL A 36 3.10 8.31 -3.90
N TYR A 37 2.51 9.51 -3.81
CA TYR A 37 1.07 9.65 -3.60
C TYR A 37 0.29 9.47 -4.91
N LEU A 38 -0.61 8.50 -4.96
CA LEU A 38 -1.58 8.33 -6.04
C LEU A 38 -3.01 8.46 -5.49
N PRO A 39 -3.81 9.42 -5.99
CA PRO A 39 -5.19 9.55 -5.57
C PRO A 39 -6.02 8.34 -6.04
N ILE A 40 -6.78 7.74 -5.14
CA ILE A 40 -7.59 6.54 -5.42
C ILE A 40 -8.61 6.77 -6.54
N GLY A 41 -9.08 8.01 -6.71
CA GLY A 41 -10.02 8.39 -7.77
C GLY A 41 -9.42 8.38 -9.18
N ALA A 42 -8.09 8.31 -9.34
CA ALA A 42 -7.45 8.20 -10.64
C ALA A 42 -7.49 6.77 -11.23
N PHE A 43 -7.94 5.77 -10.45
CA PHE A 43 -7.98 4.39 -10.88
C PHE A 43 -9.35 3.99 -11.42
N SER A 44 -9.35 3.17 -12.48
CA SER A 44 -10.57 2.54 -12.95
C SER A 44 -11.19 1.63 -11.88
N PRO A 45 -12.52 1.43 -11.86
CA PRO A 45 -13.18 0.51 -10.93
C PRO A 45 -12.63 -0.92 -10.99
N VAL A 46 -12.18 -1.36 -12.17
CA VAL A 46 -11.56 -2.68 -12.40
C VAL A 46 -10.22 -2.78 -11.68
N THR A 47 -9.38 -1.74 -11.81
CA THR A 47 -8.08 -1.68 -11.12
C THR A 47 -8.27 -1.61 -9.61
N LEU A 48 -9.24 -0.82 -9.12
CA LEU A 48 -9.57 -0.76 -7.70
C LEU A 48 -10.07 -2.10 -7.14
N LYS A 49 -10.82 -2.88 -7.92
CA LYS A 49 -11.25 -4.22 -7.51
C LYS A 49 -10.06 -5.16 -7.34
N LYS A 50 -9.10 -5.14 -8.28
CA LYS A 50 -7.86 -5.92 -8.20
C LYS A 50 -6.99 -5.51 -7.00
N LEU A 51 -6.78 -4.21 -6.79
CA LEU A 51 -6.02 -3.68 -5.65
C LEU A 51 -6.65 -4.06 -4.31
N ARG A 52 -7.98 -3.98 -4.19
CA ARG A 52 -8.69 -4.42 -2.98
C ARG A 52 -8.57 -5.91 -2.74
N GLN A 53 -8.71 -6.74 -3.78
CA GLN A 53 -8.52 -8.18 -3.65
C GLN A 53 -7.12 -8.51 -3.15
N PHE A 54 -6.09 -7.88 -3.71
CA PHE A 54 -4.71 -8.04 -3.26
C PHE A 54 -4.51 -7.58 -1.81
N HIS A 55 -5.07 -6.43 -1.43
CA HIS A 55 -5.01 -5.96 -0.04
C HIS A 55 -5.73 -6.90 0.94
N VAL A 56 -6.88 -7.45 0.54
CA VAL A 56 -7.58 -8.47 1.32
C VAL A 56 -6.66 -9.67 1.55
N LEU A 57 -5.90 -10.11 0.54
CA LEU A 57 -4.92 -11.20 0.66
C LEU A 57 -3.75 -10.91 1.62
N GLU A 58 -3.49 -9.65 1.97
CA GLU A 58 -2.40 -9.25 2.89
C GLU A 58 -2.76 -9.47 4.37
N GLY A 59 -4.05 -9.52 4.72
CA GLY A 59 -4.51 -9.66 6.10
C GLY A 59 -4.01 -10.95 6.79
N HIS A 60 -3.65 -10.87 8.09
CA HIS A 60 -3.11 -12.00 8.84
C HIS A 60 -3.99 -13.27 8.81
N HIS A 61 -5.31 -13.08 8.85
CA HIS A 61 -6.28 -14.18 8.74
C HIS A 61 -6.31 -14.80 7.33
N VAL A 62 -6.03 -13.99 6.31
CA VAL A 62 -6.16 -14.32 4.90
C VAL A 62 -4.97 -15.13 4.39
N ARG A 63 -3.79 -14.98 5.03
CA ARG A 63 -2.60 -15.83 4.80
C ARG A 63 -2.89 -17.34 4.91
N ARG A 64 -3.85 -17.75 5.75
CA ARG A 64 -4.21 -19.18 5.92
C ARG A 64 -4.83 -19.82 4.68
N TYR A 65 -5.45 -19.02 3.82
CA TYR A 65 -6.15 -19.52 2.63
C TYR A 65 -5.73 -18.84 1.33
N ALA A 66 -4.76 -17.93 1.38
CA ALA A 66 -4.22 -17.21 0.23
C ALA A 66 -3.71 -18.16 -0.89
N SER A 67 -3.20 -19.34 -0.52
CA SER A 67 -2.74 -20.36 -1.49
C SER A 67 -3.82 -20.89 -2.43
N ARG A 68 -5.10 -20.69 -2.10
CA ARG A 68 -6.24 -21.10 -2.95
C ARG A 68 -6.59 -20.08 -4.05
N TYR A 69 -5.93 -18.93 -4.04
CA TYR A 69 -6.19 -17.80 -4.94
C TYR A 69 -4.97 -17.37 -5.75
N LEU A 70 -3.89 -18.16 -5.70
CA LEU A 70 -2.69 -18.04 -6.54
C LEU A 70 -2.86 -18.84 -7.83
#